data_AF-A0A3N5IMS0-F1
#
_entry.id   AF-A0A3N5IMS0-F1
#
_cell.length_a   1.000
_cell.length_b   1.000
_cell.length_c   1.000
_cell.angle_alpha   90.00
_cell.angle_beta   90.00
_cell.angle_gamma   90.00
#
_symmetry.space_group_name_H-M   'P 1'
#
loop_
_entity.id
_entity.type
_entity.pdbx_description
1 polymer ?
#
loop_
_entity_poly.entity_id
_entity_poly.type
_entity_poly.pdbx_seq_one_letter_code
_entity_poly.pdbx_strand_id
1 'polypeptide(L)'
;ACAAKDISNAGILGTLSIMMENSGKGAVVDLAAIPAPPAIEWLDWLVCFQSFSFILAVAPAGTGEVLSLFRERNLTAAIVGKVTREPRVILTDGQAARSLFDWEREKITGIRFAE
;
A
#
# COMPACT_ATOMS: atom_id res chain seq x y z
N ALA A 1 -4.26 -6.91 12.40
CA ALA A 1 -3.68 -6.95 11.02
C ALA A 1 -3.16 -8.36 10.76
N CYS A 2 -3.18 -8.83 9.51
CA CYS A 2 -2.63 -10.14 9.14
C CYS A 2 -1.21 -10.05 8.54
N ALA A 3 -0.81 -8.89 8.05
CA ALA A 3 0.55 -8.59 7.62
C ALA A 3 0.81 -7.09 7.74
N ALA A 4 2.08 -6.72 7.90
CA ALA A 4 2.51 -5.32 7.91
C ALA A 4 3.91 -5.20 7.31
N LYS A 5 4.21 -4.06 6.69
CA LYS A 5 5.53 -3.72 6.17
C LYS A 5 5.84 -2.25 6.45
N ASP A 6 7.03 -1.98 6.96
CA ASP A 6 7.57 -0.63 7.07
C ASP A 6 7.82 -0.03 5.69
N ILE A 7 7.54 1.26 5.53
CA ILE A 7 7.76 1.98 4.26
C ILE A 7 9.24 2.38 4.19
N SER A 8 9.96 1.74 3.27
CA SER A 8 11.41 1.92 3.10
C SER A 8 11.74 2.75 1.85
N ASN A 9 12.97 2.63 1.32
CA ASN A 9 13.46 3.45 0.20
C ASN A 9 12.66 3.30 -1.10
N ALA A 10 11.82 2.27 -1.20
CA ALA A 10 10.92 2.10 -2.34
C ALA A 10 9.70 3.05 -2.28
N GLY A 11 9.59 3.86 -1.22
CA GLY A 11 8.44 4.73 -0.98
C GLY A 11 7.16 3.94 -0.73
N ILE A 12 6.03 4.65 -0.75
CA ILE A 12 4.70 4.08 -0.44
C ILE A 12 4.34 3.02 -1.48
N LEU A 13 4.38 3.39 -2.76
CA LEU A 13 3.94 2.52 -3.86
C LEU A 13 4.88 1.32 -4.05
N GLY A 14 6.20 1.53 -3.95
CA GLY A 14 7.15 0.44 -4.09
C GLY A 14 7.10 -0.51 -2.90
N THR A 15 6.98 -0.03 -1.66
CA THR A 15 6.84 -0.89 -0.47
C THR A 15 5.57 -1.74 -0.55
N LEU A 16 4.43 -1.12 -0.88
CA LEU A 16 3.16 -1.82 -1.06
C LEU A 16 3.29 -2.88 -2.15
N SER A 17 3.92 -2.53 -3.27
CA SER A 17 4.13 -3.45 -4.40
C SER A 17 5.01 -4.64 -4.01
N ILE A 18 6.08 -4.43 -3.26
CA ILE A 18 6.93 -5.50 -2.71
C ILE A 18 6.13 -6.39 -1.75
N MET A 19 5.29 -5.79 -0.90
CA MET A 19 4.42 -6.55 0.00
C MET A 19 3.45 -7.45 -0.78
N MET A 20 2.89 -6.95 -1.88
CA MET A 20 2.00 -7.71 -2.75
C MET A 20 2.75 -8.82 -3.50
N GLU A 21 3.90 -8.52 -4.10
CA GLU A 21 4.75 -9.52 -4.76
C GLU A 21 5.10 -10.67 -3.80
N ASN A 22 5.61 -10.34 -2.62
CA ASN A 22 6.00 -11.33 -1.60
C ASN A 22 4.83 -12.21 -1.17
N SER A 23 3.59 -11.69 -1.20
CA SER A 23 2.38 -12.44 -0.83
C SER A 23 1.76 -13.25 -1.99
N GLY A 24 2.23 -13.06 -3.22
CA GLY A 24 1.61 -13.63 -4.42
C GLY A 24 0.22 -13.05 -4.73
N LYS A 25 -0.13 -11.89 -4.16
CA LYS A 25 -1.42 -11.20 -4.36
C LYS A 25 -1.21 -9.91 -5.14
N GLY A 26 -2.30 -9.24 -5.50
CA GLY A 26 -2.28 -7.87 -6.03
C GLY A 26 -3.03 -6.89 -5.14
N ALA A 27 -3.19 -5.66 -5.64
CA ALA A 27 -3.97 -4.63 -4.95
C ALA A 27 -4.58 -3.63 -5.93
N VAL A 28 -5.69 -3.02 -5.53
CA VAL A 28 -6.16 -1.75 -6.09
C VAL A 28 -5.89 -0.66 -5.05
N VAL A 29 -5.13 0.37 -5.43
CA VAL A 29 -4.70 1.48 -4.58
C VAL A 29 -5.35 2.76 -5.08
N ASP A 30 -6.08 3.43 -4.20
CA ASP A 30 -6.64 4.76 -4.47
C ASP A 30 -5.62 5.82 -4.05
N LEU A 31 -5.07 6.51 -5.03
CA LEU A 31 -4.08 7.57 -4.82
C LEU A 31 -4.68 8.74 -4.02
N ALA A 32 -5.95 9.06 -4.22
CA ALA A 32 -6.60 10.17 -3.52
C ALA A 32 -6.85 9.86 -2.02
N ALA A 33 -6.80 8.57 -1.64
CA ALA A 33 -6.98 8.12 -0.26
C ALA A 33 -5.67 8.09 0.55
N ILE A 34 -4.51 8.25 -0.08
CA ILE A 34 -3.22 8.26 0.63
C ILE A 34 -3.07 9.58 1.40
N PRO A 35 -2.91 9.54 2.73
CA PRO A 35 -2.70 10.75 3.51
C PRO A 35 -1.33 11.35 3.17
N ALA A 36 -1.28 12.66 2.97
CA ALA A 36 -0.05 13.40 2.73
C ALA A 36 -0.02 14.72 3.51
N PRO A 37 1.16 15.14 4.00
CA PRO A 37 1.34 16.46 4.54
C PRO A 37 1.24 17.52 3.42
N PRO A 38 0.59 18.67 3.67
CA PRO A 38 0.35 19.68 2.63
C PRO A 38 1.61 20.40 2.15
N ALA A 39 2.74 20.26 2.86
CA ALA A 39 3.98 20.96 2.58
C ALA A 39 4.96 20.17 1.68
N ILE A 40 4.58 18.97 1.23
CA ILE A 40 5.45 18.11 0.40
C ILE A 40 4.77 17.89 -0.94
N GLU A 41 5.54 18.03 -2.02
CA GLU A 41 5.07 17.71 -3.37
C GLU A 41 4.60 16.26 -3.46
N TRP A 42 3.46 16.05 -4.12
CA TRP A 42 2.75 14.77 -4.08
C TRP A 42 3.60 13.59 -4.56
N LEU A 43 4.30 13.77 -5.69
CA LEU A 43 5.14 12.71 -6.24
C LEU A 43 6.32 12.39 -5.33
N ASP A 44 6.94 13.42 -4.73
CA ASP A 44 8.03 13.23 -3.77
C ASP A 44 7.54 12.45 -2.54
N TRP A 45 6.34 12.76 -2.05
CA TRP A 45 5.72 12.02 -0.94
C TRP A 45 5.52 10.53 -1.23
N LEU A 46 5.11 10.19 -2.46
CA LEU A 46 4.85 8.80 -2.84
C LEU A 46 6.12 7.95 -2.93
N VAL A 47 7.28 8.56 -3.24
CA VAL A 47 8.54 7.83 -3.51
C VAL A 47 9.59 8.01 -2.42
N CYS A 48 9.44 8.96 -1.50
CA CYS A 48 10.44 9.19 -0.45
C CYS A 48 10.42 8.13 0.65
N PHE A 49 11.54 8.03 1.38
CA PHE A 49 11.68 7.17 2.55
C PHE A 49 10.85 7.71 3.72
N GLN A 50 9.79 6.99 4.08
CA GLN A 50 8.86 7.39 5.13
C GLN A 50 9.30 6.79 6.48
N SER A 51 10.31 7.40 7.10
CA SER A 51 11.02 6.93 8.29
C SER A 51 10.18 6.16 9.32
N PHE A 52 8.96 6.60 9.63
CA PHE A 52 8.05 5.90 10.54
C PHE A 52 6.63 5.77 9.94
N SER A 53 6.50 5.09 8.81
CA SER A 53 5.22 4.73 8.21
C SER A 53 5.12 3.25 7.86
N PHE A 54 3.90 2.72 7.81
CA PHE A 54 3.64 1.30 7.63
C PHE A 54 2.48 1.07 6.65
N ILE A 55 2.58 0.01 5.86
CA ILE A 55 1.46 -0.58 5.11
C ILE A 55 0.95 -1.78 5.90
N LEU A 56 -0.36 -1.80 6.17
CA LEU A 56 -1.01 -2.90 6.89
C LEU A 56 -2.04 -3.59 5.97
N ALA A 57 -2.04 -4.92 5.97
CA ALA A 57 -3.15 -5.71 5.45
C ALA A 57 -4.07 -6.10 6.62
N VAL A 58 -5.34 -5.71 6.52
CA VAL A 58 -6.34 -5.92 7.58
C VAL A 58 -7.61 -6.50 6.97
N ALA A 59 -8.18 -7.52 7.62
CA ALA A 59 -9.48 -8.04 7.23
C ALA A 59 -10.55 -6.94 7.40
N PRO A 60 -11.55 -6.82 6.51
CA PRO A 60 -12.52 -5.72 6.56
C PRO A 60 -13.19 -5.50 7.92
N ALA A 61 -13.50 -6.59 8.63
CA ALA A 61 -14.12 -6.56 9.95
C ALA A 61 -13.25 -5.91 11.03
N GLY A 62 -11.91 -5.95 10.89
CA GLY A 62 -10.96 -5.38 11.86
C GLY A 62 -10.46 -3.97 11.50
N THR A 63 -10.82 -3.44 10.34
CA THR A 63 -10.28 -2.16 9.85
C THR A 63 -10.64 -0.99 10.77
N GLY A 64 -11.88 -0.94 11.28
CA GLY A 64 -12.33 0.14 12.17
C GLY A 64 -11.60 0.18 13.50
N GLU A 65 -11.28 -0.98 14.08
CA GLU A 65 -10.51 -1.10 15.31
C GLU A 65 -9.08 -0.60 15.10
N VAL A 66 -8.42 -1.02 14.01
CA VAL A 66 -7.06 -0.57 13.67
C VAL A 66 -7.03 0.95 13.51
N LEU A 67 -7.97 1.54 12.74
CA LEU A 67 -8.02 3.00 12.58
C LEU A 67 -8.23 3.73 13.91
N SER A 68 -9.06 3.16 14.81
CA SER A 68 -9.31 3.74 16.13
C SER A 68 -8.04 3.74 16.99
N LEU A 69 -7.28 2.65 17.00
CA LEU A 69 -6.02 2.53 17.74
C LEU A 69 -4.96 3.54 17.30
N PHE A 70 -4.86 3.81 15.98
CA PHE A 70 -3.96 4.83 15.45
C PHE A 70 -4.42 6.23 15.87
N ARG A 71 -5.72 6.54 15.72
CA ARG A 71 -6.29 7.83 16.10
C ARG A 71 -6.12 8.13 17.59
N GLU A 72 -6.33 7.15 18.47
CA GLU A 72 -6.10 7.28 19.93
C GLU A 72 -4.68 7.70 20.30
N ARG A 73 -3.71 7.44 19.41
CA ARG A 73 -2.30 7.79 19.58
C ARG A 73 -1.89 9.00 18.75
N ASN A 74 -2.86 9.74 18.22
CA ASN A 74 -2.65 10.88 17.31
C ASN A 74 -1.83 10.51 16.06
N LEU A 75 -1.98 9.28 15.56
CA LEU A 75 -1.36 8.82 14.33
C LEU A 75 -2.39 8.80 13.19
N THR A 76 -1.99 9.31 12.03
CA THR A 76 -2.80 9.27 10.82
C THR A 76 -2.78 7.88 10.21
N ALA A 77 -3.94 7.31 9.93
CA ALA A 77 -4.10 6.09 9.17
C ALA A 77 -5.35 6.19 8.28
N ALA A 78 -5.30 5.62 7.09
CA ALA A 78 -6.39 5.62 6.14
C ALA A 78 -6.46 4.27 5.40
N ILE A 79 -7.65 3.94 4.90
CA ILE A 79 -7.82 2.84 3.95
C ILE A 79 -7.41 3.36 2.59
N VAL A 80 -6.27 2.89 2.08
CA VAL A 80 -5.70 3.36 0.79
C VAL A 80 -6.02 2.43 -0.37
N GLY A 81 -6.76 1.34 -0.14
CA GLY A 81 -7.04 0.35 -1.17
C GLY A 81 -7.52 -0.99 -0.65
N LYS A 82 -7.47 -2.00 -1.52
CA LYS A 82 -7.86 -3.38 -1.23
C LYS A 82 -6.87 -4.37 -1.85
N VAL A 83 -6.57 -5.45 -1.13
CA VAL A 83 -5.83 -6.61 -1.67
C VAL A 83 -6.75 -7.39 -2.61
N THR A 84 -6.20 -7.89 -3.72
CA THR A 84 -6.91 -8.66 -4.75
C THR A 84 -6.24 -10.00 -5.00
N ARG A 85 -7.01 -10.94 -5.58
CA ARG A 85 -6.46 -12.23 -6.03
C ARG A 85 -5.68 -12.10 -7.34
N GLU A 86 -6.09 -11.17 -8.22
CA GLU A 86 -5.35 -10.87 -9.44
C GLU A 86 -3.95 -10.35 -9.05
N PRO A 87 -2.87 -10.92 -9.62
CA PRO A 87 -1.50 -10.63 -9.24
C PRO A 87 -1.00 -9.34 -9.94
N ARG A 88 -1.75 -8.25 -9.76
CA ARG A 88 -1.46 -6.92 -10.29
C ARG A 88 -1.62 -5.85 -9.24
N VAL A 89 -0.78 -4.83 -9.28
CA VAL A 89 -0.99 -3.60 -8.52
C VAL A 89 -1.56 -2.56 -9.46
N ILE A 90 -2.76 -2.10 -9.16
CA ILE A 90 -3.52 -1.15 -9.95
C ILE A 90 -3.64 0.15 -9.14
N LEU A 91 -3.29 1.28 -9.75
CA LEU A 91 -3.52 2.61 -9.19
C LEU A 91 -4.80 3.19 -9.78
N THR A 92 -5.57 3.89 -8.96
CA THR A 92 -6.73 4.66 -9.38
C THR A 92 -6.80 6.00 -8.68
N ASP A 93 -7.46 6.97 -9.30
CA ASP A 93 -7.83 8.27 -8.74
C ASP A 93 -9.35 8.45 -8.67
N GLY A 94 -10.11 7.35 -8.81
CA GLY A 94 -11.57 7.34 -8.91
C GLY A 94 -12.13 7.61 -10.30
N GLN A 95 -11.34 8.12 -11.24
CA GLN A 95 -11.75 8.36 -12.63
C GLN A 95 -11.11 7.37 -13.60
N ALA A 96 -9.82 7.11 -13.42
CA ALA A 96 -9.04 6.19 -14.23
C ALA A 96 -8.38 5.12 -13.36
N ALA A 97 -8.05 4.00 -13.98
CA ALA A 97 -7.24 2.94 -13.38
C ALA A 97 -6.09 2.57 -14.33
N ARG A 98 -4.91 2.31 -13.78
CA ARG A 98 -3.72 1.89 -14.51
C ARG A 98 -2.96 0.82 -13.73
N SER A 99 -2.41 -0.16 -14.43
CA SER A 99 -1.50 -1.13 -13.83
C SER A 99 -0.17 -0.44 -13.52
N LEU A 100 0.26 -0.50 -12.26
CA LEU A 100 1.61 -0.15 -11.86
C LEU A 100 2.56 -1.33 -12.09
N PHE A 101 2.11 -2.54 -11.72
CA PHE A 101 2.86 -3.77 -11.95
C PHE A 101 1.96 -4.94 -12.28
N ASP A 102 2.45 -5.80 -13.18
CA ASP A 102 1.89 -7.12 -13.49
C ASP A 102 2.90 -8.22 -13.14
N TRP A 103 2.61 -9.00 -12.10
CA TRP A 103 3.52 -10.04 -11.62
C TRP A 103 3.74 -11.17 -12.63
N GLU A 104 2.85 -11.36 -13.61
CA GLU A 104 3.07 -12.34 -14.67
C GLU A 104 4.23 -11.95 -15.61
N ARG A 105 4.58 -10.66 -15.64
CA ARG A 105 5.54 -10.07 -16.58
C ARG A 105 6.74 -9.44 -15.89
N GLU A 106 6.54 -8.95 -14.68
CA GLU A 106 7.47 -8.08 -13.95
C GLU A 106 7.86 -8.69 -12.61
N LYS A 107 9.03 -8.27 -12.10
CA LYS A 107 9.55 -8.65 -10.79
C LYS A 107 10.18 -7.43 -10.13
N ILE A 108 9.94 -7.23 -8.84
CA ILE A 108 10.65 -6.19 -8.07
C ILE A 108 11.80 -6.83 -7.31
N THR A 109 11.49 -7.81 -6.48
CA THR A 109 12.44 -8.60 -5.70
C THR A 109 12.62 -10.01 -6.25
N GLY A 110 11.60 -10.52 -6.97
CA GLY A 110 11.55 -11.91 -7.42
C GLY A 110 11.23 -12.92 -6.30
N ILE A 111 10.97 -12.46 -5.08
CA ILE A 111 10.55 -13.30 -3.95
C ILE A 111 9.03 -13.36 -3.97
N ARG A 112 8.46 -14.58 -4.04
CA ARG A 112 7.01 -14.78 -3.99
C ARG A 112 6.68 -15.96 -3.12
N PHE A 113 5.66 -15.79 -2.28
CA PHE A 113 5.00 -16.90 -1.64
C PHE A 113 4.32 -17.75 -2.72
N ALA A 114 4.72 -19.02 -2.81
CA ALA A 114 4.05 -20.03 -3.59
C ALA A 114 3.23 -20.88 -2.62
N GLU A 115 1.91 -20.90 -2.78
CA GLU A 115 1.02 -21.88 -2.14
C GLU A 115 1.18 -23.26 -2.80
#